data_AF-A0A8K0KM04-F1
#
_entry.id   AF-A0A8K0KM04-F1
#
_cell.length_a   1.000
_cell.length_b   1.000
_cell.length_c   1.000
_cell.angle_alpha   90.00
_cell.angle_beta   90.00
_cell.angle_gamma   90.00
#
_symmetry.space_group_name_H-M   'P 1'
#
loop_
_entity.id
_entity.type
_entity.pdbx_description
1 polymer ?
#
loop_
_entity_poly.entity_id
_entity_poly.type
_entity_poly.pdbx_seq_one_letter_code
_entity_poly.pdbx_strand_id
1 'polypeptide(L)'
;MKTSFMKGSKAYKNRRLGTTSLMKYRSNCHPEVATILRQHYQRPHFLPESSEVSAIDWVFMGGYGIGASVHLDYVSRPSWQAQISGSKTWRLIPPPECEDVCTEFSVTVNAGDIVLIDTNQWYHDTYINPG
;
A
#
# COMPACT_ATOMS: atom_id res chain seq x y z
N MET A 1 13.22 -5.59 10.19
CA MET A 1 12.71 -4.36 9.57
C MET A 1 12.03 -4.75 8.27
N LYS A 2 10.74 -4.44 8.10
CA LYS A 2 9.95 -4.86 6.93
C LYS A 2 9.64 -3.66 6.04
N THR A 3 9.77 -3.83 4.74
CA THR A 3 9.72 -2.74 3.76
C THR A 3 8.80 -3.08 2.60
N SER A 4 7.92 -2.14 2.24
CA SER A 4 7.12 -2.19 1.02
C SER A 4 7.21 -0.88 0.26
N PHE A 5 7.16 -0.99 -1.06
CA PHE A 5 7.14 0.13 -1.99
C PHE A 5 5.76 0.23 -2.62
N MET A 6 5.20 1.43 -2.69
CA MET A 6 3.94 1.70 -3.36
C MET A 6 4.13 2.78 -4.41
N LYS A 7 3.56 2.56 -5.59
CA LYS A 7 3.43 3.57 -6.61
C LYS A 7 1.95 3.81 -6.90
N GLY A 8 1.56 5.07 -6.72
CA GLY A 8 0.17 5.50 -6.71
C GLY A 8 -0.18 6.19 -5.39
N SER A 9 -0.49 7.50 -5.51
CA SER A 9 -1.40 8.30 -4.66
C SER A 9 -1.16 8.46 -3.15
N LYS A 10 -1.78 9.50 -2.56
CA LYS A 10 -1.50 10.00 -1.21
C LYS A 10 -2.03 9.06 -0.12
N ALA A 11 -1.15 8.55 0.75
CA ALA A 11 -1.59 8.05 2.04
C ALA A 11 -2.19 9.21 2.87
N TYR A 12 -3.52 9.26 3.00
CA TYR A 12 -4.18 10.26 3.85
C TYR A 12 -4.01 9.90 5.33
N LYS A 13 -3.49 10.85 6.11
CA LYS A 13 -3.38 10.72 7.57
C LYS A 13 -4.78 10.74 8.19
N ASN A 14 -5.34 9.60 8.55
CA ASN A 14 -6.42 9.58 9.53
C ASN A 14 -5.84 9.25 10.91
N ARG A 15 -5.53 10.31 11.67
CA ARG A 15 -4.89 10.20 12.98
C ARG A 15 -5.95 9.84 14.02
N ARG A 16 -6.35 8.56 14.13
CA ARG A 16 -7.04 8.09 15.33
C ARG A 16 -6.00 7.88 16.44
N LEU A 17 -6.12 8.69 17.49
CA LEU A 17 -5.38 8.56 18.74
C LEU A 17 -5.70 7.18 19.36
N GLY A 18 -4.69 6.34 19.58
CA GLY A 18 -4.86 5.19 20.50
C GLY A 18 -4.00 3.94 20.25
N THR A 19 -3.44 3.72 19.06
CA THR A 19 -2.63 2.51 18.79
C THR A 19 -1.31 2.85 18.11
N THR A 20 -0.21 2.47 18.74
CA THR A 20 1.15 2.74 18.27
C THR A 20 1.45 1.86 17.06
N SER A 21 1.10 2.33 15.86
CA SER A 21 1.60 1.72 14.62
C SER A 21 3.12 1.87 14.58
N LEU A 22 3.83 0.75 14.42
CA LEU A 22 5.29 0.73 14.23
C LEU A 22 5.68 0.97 12.76
N MET A 23 4.70 1.19 11.88
CA MET A 23 4.90 1.47 10.46
C MET A 23 5.11 2.97 10.24
N LYS A 24 6.28 3.34 9.74
CA LYS A 24 6.58 4.68 9.22
C LYS A 24 6.52 4.65 7.71
N TYR A 25 5.95 5.68 7.11
CA TYR A 25 5.94 5.84 5.66
C TYR A 25 6.40 7.24 5.28
N ARG A 26 7.01 7.36 4.10
CA ARG A 26 7.50 8.63 3.58
C ARG A 26 7.20 8.73 2.10
N SER A 27 6.56 9.83 1.70
CA SER A 27 6.44 10.24 0.30
C SER A 27 7.77 10.77 -0.18
N ASN A 28 8.18 10.32 -1.36
CA ASN A 28 9.28 10.90 -2.09
C ASN A 28 8.74 11.94 -3.09
N CYS A 29 8.88 13.21 -2.72
CA CYS A 29 8.49 14.35 -3.57
C CYS A 29 9.70 15.06 -4.19
N HIS A 30 10.94 14.64 -3.87
CA HIS A 30 12.15 15.30 -4.38
C HIS A 30 12.54 14.71 -5.74
N PRO A 31 12.64 15.52 -6.82
CA PRO A 31 12.84 15.00 -8.17
C PRO A 31 14.10 14.13 -8.33
N GLU A 32 15.21 14.53 -7.72
CA GLU A 32 16.47 13.77 -7.79
C GLU A 32 16.37 12.41 -7.09
N VAL A 33 15.83 12.39 -5.87
CA VAL A 33 15.64 11.14 -5.10
C VAL A 33 14.65 10.23 -5.82
N ALA A 34 13.59 10.79 -6.43
CA ALA A 34 12.64 10.04 -7.23
C ALA A 34 13.29 9.44 -8.49
N THR A 35 14.21 10.17 -9.12
CA THR A 35 14.97 9.69 -10.27
C THR A 35 15.87 8.51 -9.89
N ILE A 36 16.60 8.62 -8.77
CA ILE A 36 17.43 7.52 -8.25
C ILE A 36 16.56 6.32 -7.89
N LEU A 37 15.45 6.53 -7.17
CA LEU A 37 14.56 5.44 -6.76
C LEU A 37 13.99 4.68 -7.97
N ARG A 38 13.66 5.39 -9.06
CA ARG A 38 13.19 4.82 -10.33
C ARG A 38 14.22 3.97 -11.08
N GLN A 39 15.49 4.03 -10.71
CA GLN A 39 16.50 3.11 -11.25
C GLN A 39 16.42 1.71 -10.62
N HIS A 40 15.75 1.57 -9.47
CA HIS A 40 15.71 0.33 -8.69
C HIS A 40 14.45 -0.51 -8.86
N TYR A 41 13.44 0.00 -9.57
CA TYR A 41 12.22 -0.74 -9.85
C TYR A 41 11.70 -0.36 -11.22
N GLN A 42 10.90 -1.26 -11.80
CA GLN A 42 10.17 -1.00 -13.04
C GLN A 42 8.68 -1.17 -12.79
N ARG A 43 7.86 -0.52 -13.62
CA ARG A 43 6.43 -0.77 -13.65
C ARG A 43 6.19 -2.27 -13.88
N PRO A 44 5.32 -2.93 -13.09
CA PRO A 44 4.93 -4.31 -13.37
C PRO A 44 4.40 -4.45 -14.78
N HIS A 45 4.90 -5.43 -15.54
CA HIS A 45 4.64 -5.58 -16.98
C HIS A 45 3.16 -5.73 -17.33
N PHE A 46 2.36 -6.31 -16.43
CA PHE A 46 0.91 -6.51 -16.61
C PHE A 46 0.07 -5.23 -16.45
N LEU A 47 0.67 -4.14 -15.97
CA LEU A 47 -0.02 -2.84 -15.93
C LEU A 47 0.05 -2.15 -17.31
N PRO A 48 -0.94 -1.32 -17.68
CA PRO A 48 -0.84 -0.48 -18.86
C PRO A 48 0.15 0.67 -18.61
N GLU A 49 0.77 1.22 -19.66
CA GLU A 49 1.69 2.37 -19.53
C GLU A 49 1.01 3.58 -18.88
N SER A 50 -0.29 3.76 -19.13
CA SER A 50 -1.12 4.81 -18.53
C SER A 50 -1.46 4.61 -17.05
N SER A 51 -1.06 3.50 -16.41
CA SER A 51 -1.31 3.30 -14.97
C SER A 51 -0.35 4.12 -14.11
N GLU A 52 0.84 4.43 -14.61
CA GLU A 52 1.85 5.19 -13.88
C GLU A 52 1.76 6.68 -14.18
N VAL A 53 0.96 7.40 -13.40
CA VAL A 53 0.84 8.87 -13.52
C VAL A 53 1.17 9.59 -12.21
N SER A 54 1.41 8.83 -11.12
CA SER A 54 1.84 9.42 -9.86
C SER A 54 3.30 9.87 -9.95
N ALA A 55 3.54 11.18 -9.82
CA ALA A 55 4.89 11.72 -9.64
C ALA A 55 5.52 11.31 -8.29
N ILE A 56 4.70 10.83 -7.34
CA ILE A 56 5.08 10.51 -5.96
C ILE A 56 5.16 9.00 -5.79
N ASP A 57 6.30 8.57 -5.24
CA ASP A 57 6.56 7.20 -4.79
C ASP A 57 6.51 7.14 -3.26
N TRP A 58 6.00 6.05 -2.67
CA TRP A 58 5.93 5.87 -1.23
C TRP A 58 6.73 4.65 -0.79
N VAL A 59 7.55 4.84 0.25
CA VAL A 59 8.24 3.74 0.92
C VAL A 59 7.67 3.61 2.32
N PHE A 60 7.21 2.41 2.65
CA PHE A 60 6.72 2.05 3.97
C PHE A 60 7.71 1.12 4.64
N MET A 61 8.12 1.45 5.87
CA MET A 61 9.09 0.71 6.66
C MET A 61 8.63 0.61 8.11
N GLY A 62 8.64 -0.59 8.68
CA GLY A 62 8.15 -0.81 10.03
C GLY A 62 8.64 -2.09 10.71
N GLY A 63 8.35 -2.17 12.01
CA GLY A 63 8.43 -3.40 12.81
C GLY A 63 7.16 -4.25 12.68
N TYR A 64 7.14 -5.42 13.32
CA TYR A 64 5.95 -6.28 13.36
C TYR A 64 4.79 -5.58 14.10
N GLY A 65 3.55 -5.90 13.75
CA GLY A 65 2.35 -5.38 14.41
C GLY A 65 1.44 -4.60 13.46
N ILE A 66 0.64 -3.70 14.04
CA ILE A 66 -0.36 -2.91 13.29
C ILE A 66 0.34 -2.01 12.27
N GLY A 67 -0.01 -2.17 11.00
CA GLY A 67 0.42 -1.32 9.90
C GLY A 67 -0.49 -0.10 9.78
N ALA A 68 -1.30 -0.06 8.73
CA ALA A 68 -2.35 0.96 8.53
C ALA A 68 -3.69 0.47 9.09
N SER A 69 -4.40 1.34 9.81
CA SER A 69 -5.78 1.09 10.25
C SER A 69 -6.76 1.13 9.07
N VAL A 70 -8.00 0.66 9.26
CA VAL A 70 -9.03 0.62 8.21
C VAL A 70 -9.24 2.00 7.57
N HIS A 71 -9.05 2.10 6.24
CA HIS A 71 -9.22 3.34 5.47
C HIS A 71 -9.46 3.08 3.96
N LEU A 72 -9.71 4.18 3.24
CA LEU A 72 -9.67 4.30 1.78
C LEU A 72 -8.59 5.33 1.40
N ASP A 73 -7.92 5.15 0.26
CA ASP A 73 -6.75 5.97 -0.10
C ASP A 73 -7.08 7.25 -0.90
N TYR A 74 -8.31 7.43 -1.41
CA TYR A 74 -8.75 8.60 -2.20
C TYR A 74 -7.76 9.01 -3.30
N VAL A 75 -7.64 8.13 -4.30
CA VAL A 75 -6.61 8.09 -5.32
C VAL A 75 -7.20 8.35 -6.70
N SER A 76 -6.48 9.04 -7.58
CA SER A 76 -7.00 9.30 -8.93
C SER A 76 -6.84 8.12 -9.90
N ARG A 77 -5.95 7.17 -9.57
CA ARG A 77 -5.66 5.98 -10.39
C ARG A 77 -5.35 4.78 -9.48
N PRO A 78 -5.63 3.54 -9.93
CA PRO A 78 -5.28 2.34 -9.18
C PRO A 78 -3.80 2.32 -8.76
N SER A 79 -3.55 2.03 -7.49
CA SER A 79 -2.21 1.93 -6.92
C SER A 79 -1.76 0.46 -6.87
N TRP A 80 -0.45 0.24 -6.90
CA TRP A 80 0.12 -1.08 -6.66
C TRP A 80 1.19 -0.99 -5.58
N GLN A 81 1.31 -2.05 -4.78
CA GLN A 81 2.33 -2.15 -3.74
C GLN A 81 3.14 -3.44 -3.91
N ALA A 82 4.46 -3.30 -3.98
CA ALA A 82 5.41 -4.40 -3.94
C ALA A 82 5.99 -4.57 -2.54
N GLN A 83 6.05 -5.80 -2.04
CA GLN A 83 6.68 -6.11 -0.76
C GLN A 83 8.17 -6.40 -1.00
N ILE A 84 9.05 -5.52 -0.50
CA ILE A 84 10.50 -5.64 -0.70
C ILE A 84 11.10 -6.62 0.31
N SER A 85 10.68 -6.55 1.57
CA SER A 85 11.19 -7.42 2.63
C SER A 85 10.12 -7.75 3.67
N GLY A 86 10.24 -8.94 4.26
CA GLY A 86 9.25 -9.44 5.22
C GLY A 86 7.94 -9.82 4.57
N SER A 87 6.84 -9.68 5.31
CA SER A 87 5.50 -10.05 4.87
C SER A 87 4.45 -9.19 5.56
N LYS A 88 3.38 -8.90 4.83
CA LYS A 88 2.30 -8.00 5.23
C LYS A 88 0.96 -8.62 4.85
N THR A 89 0.05 -8.76 5.80
CA THR A 89 -1.32 -9.20 5.54
C THR A 89 -2.20 -7.98 5.32
N TRP A 90 -2.95 -8.01 4.23
CA TRP A 90 -3.99 -7.05 3.90
C TRP A 90 -5.33 -7.68 4.18
N ARG A 91 -6.20 -6.94 4.87
CA ARG A 91 -7.60 -7.31 5.08
C ARG A 91 -8.47 -6.36 4.28
N LEU A 92 -9.30 -6.90 3.41
CA LEU A 92 -10.10 -6.18 2.43
C LEU A 92 -11.58 -6.36 2.76
N ILE A 93 -12.20 -5.26 3.15
CA ILE A 93 -13.57 -5.19 3.63
C ILE A 93 -14.42 -4.60 2.49
N PRO A 94 -15.54 -5.24 2.13
CA PRO A 94 -16.39 -4.77 1.06
C PRO A 94 -17.01 -3.40 1.38
N PRO A 95 -17.30 -2.58 0.37
CA PRO A 95 -18.04 -1.35 0.56
C PRO A 95 -19.52 -1.65 0.91
N PRO A 96 -20.22 -0.74 1.63
CA PRO A 96 -21.61 -0.94 2.06
C PRO A 96 -22.58 -1.28 0.92
N GLU A 97 -22.31 -0.79 -0.29
CA GLU A 97 -23.13 -1.00 -1.48
C GLU A 97 -23.18 -2.46 -1.95
N CYS A 98 -22.25 -3.31 -1.51
CA CYS A 98 -22.25 -4.74 -1.84
C CYS A 98 -22.06 -5.66 -0.62
N GLU A 99 -22.22 -5.15 0.61
CA GLU A 99 -21.99 -5.93 1.84
C GLU A 99 -22.84 -7.21 1.94
N ASP A 100 -24.00 -7.24 1.28
CA ASP A 100 -24.92 -8.38 1.23
C ASP A 100 -24.49 -9.50 0.29
N VAL A 101 -23.62 -9.21 -0.68
CA VAL A 101 -23.16 -10.17 -1.71
C VAL A 101 -21.64 -10.38 -1.72
N CYS A 102 -20.88 -9.40 -1.26
CA CYS A 102 -19.43 -9.42 -1.17
C CYS A 102 -18.98 -9.96 0.20
N THR A 103 -17.91 -10.74 0.24
CA THR A 103 -17.31 -11.23 1.49
C THR A 103 -15.98 -10.55 1.77
N GLU A 104 -15.71 -10.29 3.05
CA GLU A 104 -14.37 -9.90 3.48
C GLU A 104 -13.35 -10.98 3.11
N PHE A 105 -12.15 -10.57 2.69
CA PHE A 105 -11.05 -11.49 2.43
C PHE A 105 -9.72 -10.90 2.88
N SER A 106 -8.74 -11.77 3.06
CA SER A 106 -7.39 -11.38 3.46
C SER A 106 -6.35 -12.00 2.53
N VAL A 107 -5.29 -11.25 2.25
CA VAL A 107 -4.17 -11.71 1.44
C VAL A 107 -2.85 -11.39 2.15
N THR A 108 -1.99 -12.39 2.26
CA THR A 108 -0.63 -12.20 2.78
C THR A 108 0.33 -12.00 1.61
N VAL A 109 0.96 -10.84 1.58
CA VAL A 109 1.93 -10.43 0.57
C VAL A 109 3.33 -10.65 1.15
N ASN A 110 4.12 -11.53 0.53
CA ASN A 110 5.48 -11.87 0.95
C ASN A 110 6.51 -11.09 0.12
N ALA A 111 7.78 -11.11 0.54
CA ALA A 111 8.86 -10.49 -0.21
C ALA A 111 8.89 -11.00 -1.67
N GLY A 112 8.85 -10.08 -2.63
CA GLY A 112 8.76 -10.37 -4.07
C GLY A 112 7.33 -10.30 -4.63
N ASP A 113 6.31 -10.40 -3.78
CA ASP A 113 4.92 -10.31 -4.22
C ASP A 113 4.52 -8.85 -4.50
N ILE A 114 3.59 -8.70 -5.44
CA ILE A 114 2.97 -7.42 -5.82
C ILE A 114 1.46 -7.56 -5.62
N VAL A 115 0.87 -6.59 -4.94
CA VAL A 115 -0.56 -6.49 -4.77
C VAL A 115 -1.10 -5.30 -5.56
N LEU A 116 -2.16 -5.54 -6.35
CA LEU A 116 -2.89 -4.55 -7.12
C LEU A 116 -4.34 -4.57 -6.65
N ILE A 117 -4.76 -3.51 -5.96
CA ILE A 117 -6.09 -3.37 -5.38
C ILE A 117 -6.59 -1.96 -5.71
N ASP A 118 -7.88 -1.84 -6.04
CA ASP A 118 -8.53 -0.52 -6.05
C ASP A 118 -8.81 -0.07 -4.62
N THR A 119 -7.85 0.65 -4.04
CA THR A 119 -7.92 1.14 -2.66
C THR A 119 -8.88 2.32 -2.47
N ASN A 120 -9.61 2.74 -3.52
CA ASN A 120 -10.76 3.63 -3.40
C ASN A 120 -12.07 2.90 -3.14
N GLN A 121 -12.18 1.65 -3.59
CA GLN A 121 -13.40 0.86 -3.46
C GLN A 121 -13.34 -0.08 -2.26
N TRP A 122 -12.16 -0.64 -1.99
CA TRP A 122 -11.97 -1.60 -0.91
C TRP A 122 -11.42 -0.92 0.34
N TYR A 123 -12.24 -0.94 1.40
CA TYR A 123 -11.76 -0.60 2.73
C TYR A 123 -10.68 -1.58 3.13
N HIS A 124 -9.59 -1.08 3.70
CA HIS A 124 -8.47 -1.97 4.00
C HIS A 124 -7.70 -1.54 5.24
N ASP A 125 -7.25 -2.56 5.98
CA ASP A 125 -6.18 -2.43 6.97
C ASP A 125 -5.04 -3.37 6.64
N THR A 126 -3.91 -3.15 7.33
CA THR A 126 -2.76 -4.02 7.16
C THR A 126 -2.10 -4.37 8.47
N TYR A 127 -1.62 -5.61 8.51
CA TYR A 127 -0.83 -6.15 9.61
C TYR A 127 0.55 -6.58 9.09
N ILE A 128 1.60 -6.15 9.79
CA ILE A 128 2.97 -6.52 9.49
C ILE A 128 3.29 -7.77 10.29
N ASN A 129 3.44 -8.89 9.59
CA ASN A 129 3.66 -10.18 10.23
C ASN A 129 4.97 -10.21 11.01
N PRO A 130 5.15 -11.11 11.99
CA PRO A 130 6.48 -11.45 12.50
C PRO A 130 7.34 -12.11 11.42
N GLY A 131 8.66 -12.13 11.60
CA GLY A 131 9.62 -12.69 10.64
C GLY A 131 10.96 -11.99 10.68
#